data_AF-Q2VVY6-F1
#
_entry.id   AF-Q2VVY6-F1
#
_cell.length_a   1.000
_cell.length_b   1.000
_cell.length_c   1.000
_cell.angle_alpha   90.00
_cell.angle_beta   90.00
_cell.angle_gamma   90.00
#
_symmetry.space_group_name_H-M   'P 1'
#
loop_
_entity.id
_entity.type
_entity.pdbx_description
1 polymer ?
#
loop_
_entity_poly.entity_id
_entity_poly.type
_entity_poly.pdbx_seq_one_letter_code
_entity_poly.pdbx_strand_id
1 'polypeptide(L)' 'YEFTDNKMMDLLRPSLEEAFVIQNQQVALDYIGKRGSTVGVTKEKRIRYAKEILQRE' A
#
# COMPACT_ATOMS: atom_id res chain seq x y z
N TYR A 1 -15.80 11.22 -25.22
CA TYR A 1 -15.07 10.42 -24.23
C TYR A 1 -14.62 9.16 -24.94
N GLU A 2 -13.34 9.06 -25.30
CA GLU A 2 -12.78 7.89 -25.97
C GLU A 2 -12.29 6.89 -24.92
N PHE A 3 -12.88 5.69 -24.91
CA PHE A 3 -12.48 4.59 -24.01
C PHE A 3 -11.06 4.06 -24.28
N THR A 4 -10.44 4.49 -25.39
CA THR A 4 -9.10 4.14 -25.84
C THR A 4 -8.02 5.13 -25.37
N ASP A 5 -8.39 6.20 -24.68
CA ASP A 5 -7.43 7.16 -24.14
C ASP A 5 -6.71 6.57 -22.92
N ASN A 6 -5.70 5.76 -23.23
CA ASN A 6 -4.84 5.09 -22.26
C ASN A 6 -3.83 6.05 -21.61
N LYS A 7 -3.87 7.34 -21.92
CA LYS A 7 -2.92 8.33 -21.37
C LYS A 7 -2.92 8.36 -19.85
N MET A 8 -4.08 8.15 -19.22
CA MET A 8 -4.16 8.02 -17.77
C MET A 8 -3.51 6.72 -17.26
N MET A 9 -3.65 5.62 -17.98
CA MET A 9 -3.00 4.34 -17.62
C MET A 9 -1.49 4.40 -17.79
N ASP A 10 -0.98 5.08 -18.82
CA ASP A 10 0.46 5.29 -19.01
C ASP A 10 1.07 6.11 -17.87
N LEU A 11 0.35 7.11 -17.36
CA LEU A 11 0.79 7.89 -16.20
C LEU A 11 0.76 7.09 -14.89
N LEU A 12 -0.13 6.09 -14.77
CA LEU A 12 -0.26 5.25 -13.58
C LEU A 12 0.67 4.01 -13.61
N ARG A 13 1.11 3.58 -14.79
CA ARG A 13 1.99 2.41 -14.99
C ARG A 13 3.20 2.39 -14.04
N PRO A 14 4.01 3.45 -13.90
CA PRO A 14 5.19 3.40 -13.01
C PRO A 14 4.81 3.13 -11.54
N SER A 15 3.72 3.72 -11.06
CA SER A 15 3.25 3.49 -9.68
C SER A 15 2.76 2.06 -9.47
N LEU A 16 2.16 1.45 -10.49
CA LEU A 16 1.72 0.05 -10.46
C LEU A 16 2.91 -0.93 -10.49
N GLU A 17 3.94 -0.61 -11.29
CA GLU A 17 5.18 -1.39 -11.35
C GLU A 17 5.93 -1.35 -10.00
N GLU A 18 6.00 -0.20 -9.35
CA GLU A 18 6.58 -0.09 -8.01
C GLU A 18 5.81 -0.90 -6.96
N ALA A 19 4.47 -0.88 -7.03
CA ALA A 19 3.61 -1.63 -6.12
C ALA A 19 3.58 -3.15 -6.37
N PHE A 20 4.13 -3.64 -7.50
CA PHE A 20 4.05 -5.05 -7.92
C PHE A 20 4.58 -6.04 -6.87
N VAL A 21 5.55 -5.61 -6.06
CA VAL A 21 6.13 -6.44 -4.98
C VAL A 21 5.14 -6.74 -3.85
N ILE A 22 4.03 -6.01 -3.76
CA ILE A 22 3.00 -6.17 -2.74
C ILE A 22 1.79 -6.91 -3.34
N GLN A 23 1.77 -8.23 -3.15
CA GLN A 23 0.74 -9.09 -3.76
C GLN A 23 -0.40 -9.48 -2.81
N ASN A 24 -0.30 -9.16 -1.52
CA ASN A 24 -1.33 -9.48 -0.56
C ASN A 24 -1.55 -8.36 0.47
N GLN A 25 -2.77 -8.31 1.00
CA GLN A 25 -3.19 -7.27 1.96
C GLN A 25 -2.32 -7.27 3.22
N GLN A 26 -1.86 -8.44 3.68
CA GLN A 26 -1.05 -8.56 4.88
C GLN A 26 0.34 -7.91 4.72
N VAL A 27 0.95 -8.02 3.54
CA VAL A 27 2.21 -7.37 3.18
C VAL A 27 2.01 -5.87 3.01
N ALA A 28 0.88 -5.44 2.42
CA ALA A 28 0.53 -4.03 2.30
C ALA A 28 0.37 -3.36 3.68
N LEU A 29 -0.36 -4.00 4.59
CA LEU A 29 -0.55 -3.52 5.97
C LEU A 29 0.77 -3.50 6.76
N ASP A 30 1.64 -4.49 6.56
CA ASP A 30 2.99 -4.47 7.15
C ASP A 30 3.85 -3.31 6.59
N TYR A 31 3.75 -3.04 5.29
CA TYR A 31 4.46 -1.93 4.64
C TYR A 31 4.03 -0.56 5.18
N ILE A 32 2.72 -0.36 5.37
CA ILE A 32 2.17 0.86 6.00
C ILE A 32 2.63 0.94 7.46
N GLY A 33 2.48 -0.14 8.22
CA GLY A 33 2.82 -0.17 9.65
C GLY A 33 4.30 0.11 9.92
N LYS A 34 5.21 -0.30 9.04
CA LYS A 34 6.65 -0.01 9.16
C LYS A 34 6.97 1.48 9.13
N ARG A 35 6.17 2.30 8.45
CA ARG A 35 6.42 3.75 8.34
C ARG A 35 6.06 4.53 9.61
N GLY A 36 5.13 4.02 10.41
CA GLY A 36 4.69 4.68 11.66
C GLY A 36 5.13 3.98 12.95
N SER A 37 5.65 2.74 12.88
CA SER A 37 6.08 2.00 14.08
C SER A 37 7.55 2.23 14.41
N THR A 38 7.88 2.30 15.71
CA THR A 38 9.26 2.28 16.20
C THR A 38 9.99 0.97 15.83
N VAL A 39 11.32 1.04 15.72
CA VAL A 39 12.16 -0.12 15.40
C VAL A 39 11.98 -1.21 16.46
N GLY A 40 11.77 -2.46 16.02
CA GLY A 40 11.62 -3.62 16.90
C GLY A 40 10.17 -4.08 17.17
N VAL A 41 9.16 -3.40 16.61
CA VAL A 41 7.76 -3.84 16.71
C VAL A 41 7.53 -5.10 15.85
N THR A 42 6.78 -6.08 16.38
CA THR A 42 6.47 -7.32 15.65
C THR A 42 5.58 -7.06 14.43
N LYS A 43 5.67 -7.93 13.42
CA LYS A 43 4.85 -7.85 12.19
C LYS A 43 3.35 -7.75 12.49
N GLU A 44 2.86 -8.53 13.43
CA GLU A 44 1.44 -8.53 13.82
C GLU A 44 0.99 -7.19 14.41
N LYS A 45 1.80 -6.59 15.29
CA LYS A 45 1.51 -5.27 15.86
C LYS A 45 1.49 -4.17 14.79
N ARG A 46 2.41 -4.23 13.82
CA ARG A 46 2.42 -3.28 12.68
C ARG A 46 1.16 -3.38 11.83
N ILE A 47 0.70 -4.58 11.55
CA ILE A 47 -0.53 -4.80 10.77
C ILE A 47 -1.76 -4.31 11.52
N ARG A 48 -1.84 -4.56 12.83
CA ARG A 48 -2.94 -4.05 13.66
C ARG A 48 -2.96 -2.53 13.67
N TYR A 49 -1.82 -1.90 13.91
CA TYR A 49 -1.65 -0.46 13.87
C TYR A 49 -2.05 0.15 12.51
N ALA A 50 -1.60 -0.45 11.40
CA ALA A 50 -1.99 -0.02 10.06
C ALA A 50 -3.51 -0.12 9.82
N LYS A 51 -4.17 -1.19 10.32
CA LYS A 51 -5.64 -1.32 10.23
C LYS A 51 -6.35 -0.24 11.04
N GLU A 52 -5.86 0.08 12.24
CA GLU A 52 -6.45 1.11 13.10
C GLU A 52 -6.34 2.50 12.48
N ILE A 53 -5.21 2.83 11.83
CA ILE A 53 -5.06 4.10 11.09
C ILE A 53 -6.08 4.19 9.97
N LEU A 54 -6.16 3.16 9.11
CA LEU A 54 -7.07 3.15 7.96
C LEU A 54 -8.56 3.16 8.33
N GLN A 55 -8.92 2.82 9.57
CA GLN A 55 -10.29 2.88 10.07
C GLN A 55 -10.63 4.20 10.75
N ARG A 56 -9.63 5.00 11.15
CA ARG A 56 -9.83 6.29 11.84
C ARG A 56 -9.89 7.49 10.88
N GLU A 57 -9.42 7.32 9.65
CA GLU A 57 -9.58 8.29 8.55
C GLU A 57 -10.90 8.05 7.82
#